data_AF-S4P7K0-F1
#
_entry.id   AF-S4P7K0-F1
#
_cell.length_a   1.000
_cell.length_b   1.000
_cell.length_c   1.000
_cell.angle_alpha   90.00
_cell.angle_beta   90.00
_cell.angle_gamma   90.00
#
_symmetry.space_group_name_H-M   'P 1'
#
loop_
_entity.id
_entity.type
_entity.pdbx_description
1 polymer ?
#
loop_
_entity_poly.entity_id
_entity_poly.type
_entity_poly.pdbx_seq_one_letter_code
_entity_poly.pdbx_strand_id
1 'polypeptide(L)'
;MEEIVEGAVGALHILARESLNRTLIRQQNVIPIFVQLLFNEIENIQRVAAGVLCELAADKEGAEMIEAEGATAPLTELLHSRNEGVATYAA
;
A
#
# COMPACT_ATOMS: atom_id res chain seq x y z
N MET A 1 -7.66 -7.13 -16.26
CA MET A 1 -8.05 -6.00 -15.37
C MET A 1 -7.05 -5.84 -14.24
N GLU A 2 -6.55 -6.95 -13.68
CA GLU A 2 -5.48 -6.98 -12.68
C GLU A 2 -4.20 -6.24 -13.10
N GLU A 3 -3.76 -6.37 -14.36
CA GLU A 3 -2.62 -5.60 -14.88
C GLU A 3 -2.82 -4.07 -14.79
N ILE A 4 -4.06 -3.59 -14.94
CA ILE A 4 -4.39 -2.17 -14.79
C ILE A 4 -4.31 -1.76 -13.32
N VAL A 5 -4.76 -2.63 -12.41
CA VAL A 5 -4.66 -2.40 -10.96
C VAL A 5 -3.19 -2.35 -10.55
N GLU A 6 -2.40 -3.35 -10.94
CA GLU A 6 -0.95 -3.39 -10.66
C GLU A 6 -0.25 -2.14 -11.22
N GLY A 7 -0.52 -1.79 -12.49
CA GLY A 7 0.10 -0.64 -13.14
C GLY A 7 -0.29 0.69 -12.50
N ALA A 8 -1.58 0.89 -12.18
CA ALA A 8 -2.06 2.13 -11.56
C ALA A 8 -1.53 2.29 -10.14
N VAL A 9 -1.61 1.25 -9.30
CA VAL A 9 -1.11 1.28 -7.92
C VAL A 9 0.42 1.40 -7.91
N GLY A 10 1.10 0.70 -8.82
CA GLY A 10 2.55 0.83 -9.01
C GLY A 10 2.97 2.25 -9.40
N ALA A 11 2.22 2.92 -10.27
CA ALA A 11 2.47 4.33 -10.60
C ALA A 11 2.27 5.24 -9.37
N LEU A 12 1.21 5.01 -8.59
CA LEU A 12 0.93 5.77 -7.37
C LEU A 12 2.01 5.58 -6.31
N HIS A 13 2.55 4.37 -6.14
CA HIS A 13 3.71 4.11 -5.29
C HIS A 13 4.88 5.01 -5.68
N ILE A 14 5.30 5.03 -6.95
CA ILE A 14 6.44 5.86 -7.37
C ILE A 14 6.15 7.35 -7.16
N LEU A 15 4.94 7.80 -7.46
CA LEU A 15 4.54 9.19 -7.26
C LEU A 15 4.50 9.58 -5.77
N ALA A 16 4.15 8.67 -4.87
CA ALA A 16 4.07 8.89 -3.43
C ALA A 16 5.43 9.13 -2.75
N ARG A 17 6.55 8.99 -3.46
CA ARG A 17 7.86 9.41 -2.95
C ARG A 17 7.94 10.91 -2.68
N GLU A 18 7.14 11.70 -3.40
CA GLU A 18 7.01 13.15 -3.20
C GLU A 18 5.93 13.48 -2.16
N SER A 19 6.25 14.34 -1.19
CA SER A 19 5.35 14.66 -0.06
C SER A 19 4.02 15.29 -0.47
N LEU A 20 4.05 16.17 -1.47
CA LEU A 20 2.84 16.77 -2.03
C LEU A 20 1.93 15.70 -2.65
N ASN A 21 2.50 14.73 -3.36
CA ASN A 21 1.75 13.66 -3.98
C ASN A 21 1.11 12.74 -2.93
N ARG A 22 1.83 12.42 -1.84
CA ARG A 22 1.23 11.65 -0.74
C ARG A 22 -0.02 12.31 -0.20
N THR A 23 0.03 13.63 -0.01
CA THR A 23 -1.10 14.41 0.48
C THR A 23 -2.28 14.34 -0.49
N LEU A 24 -2.03 14.57 -1.79
CA LEU A 24 -3.07 14.50 -2.83
C LEU A 24 -3.68 13.09 -2.93
N ILE A 25 -2.85 12.05 -2.87
CA ILE A 25 -3.30 10.64 -2.91
C ILE A 25 -4.22 10.35 -1.72
N ARG A 26 -3.81 10.67 -0.49
CA ARG A 26 -4.64 10.45 0.71
C ARG A 26 -5.99 11.14 0.64
N GLN A 27 -6.04 12.37 0.11
CA GLN A 27 -7.27 13.14 -0.05
C GLN A 27 -8.30 12.49 -1.00
N GLN A 28 -7.89 11.52 -1.82
CA GLN A 28 -8.81 10.77 -2.68
C GLN A 28 -9.49 9.58 -1.99
N ASN A 29 -9.31 9.38 -0.67
CA ASN A 29 -9.88 8.26 0.10
C ASN A 29 -9.52 6.88 -0.48
N VAL A 30 -8.29 6.71 -0.96
CA VAL A 30 -7.82 5.46 -1.59
C VAL A 30 -7.21 4.45 -0.59
N ILE A 31 -6.93 4.87 0.65
CA ILE A 31 -6.32 3.99 1.67
C ILE A 31 -7.15 2.72 1.90
N PRO A 32 -8.50 2.76 2.07
CA PRO A 32 -9.30 1.54 2.25
C PRO A 32 -9.14 0.56 1.08
N ILE A 33 -9.01 1.10 -0.14
CA ILE A 33 -8.81 0.30 -1.35
C ILE A 33 -7.45 -0.38 -1.31
N PHE A 34 -6.39 0.35 -0.96
CA PHE A 34 -5.05 -0.25 -0.87
C PHE A 34 -4.96 -1.33 0.22
N VAL A 35 -5.63 -1.13 1.36
CA VAL A 35 -5.71 -2.14 2.42
C VAL A 35 -6.45 -3.38 1.91
N GLN A 36 -7.54 -3.23 1.16
CA GLN A 36 -8.24 -4.35 0.54
C GLN A 36 -7.35 -5.12 -0.45
N LEU A 37 -6.48 -4.43 -1.19
CA LEU A 37 -5.56 -5.07 -2.15
C LEU A 37 -4.49 -5.93 -1.49
N LEU A 38 -4.23 -5.79 -0.17
CA LEU A 38 -3.32 -6.69 0.56
C LEU A 38 -3.83 -8.13 0.61
N PHE A 39 -5.15 -8.33 0.50
CA PHE A 39 -5.78 -9.66 0.48
C PHE A 39 -5.87 -10.28 -0.92
N ASN A 40 -5.31 -9.64 -1.95
CA ASN A 40 -5.37 -10.15 -3.30
C ASN A 40 -4.49 -11.41 -3.46
N GLU A 41 -4.94 -12.38 -4.27
CA GLU A 41 -4.18 -13.62 -4.52
C GLU A 41 -2.91 -13.38 -5.35
N ILE A 42 -2.82 -12.24 -6.04
CA ILE A 42 -1.69 -11.88 -6.91
C ILE A 42 -0.63 -11.13 -6.10
N GLU A 43 0.50 -11.78 -5.91
CA GLU A 43 1.63 -11.23 -5.13
C GLU A 43 2.12 -9.88 -5.65
N ASN A 44 2.10 -9.66 -6.98
CA ASN A 44 2.50 -8.37 -7.54
C ASN A 44 1.57 -7.23 -7.11
N ILE A 45 0.27 -7.48 -7.00
CA ILE A 45 -0.73 -6.51 -6.52
C ILE A 45 -0.49 -6.25 -5.03
N GLN A 46 -0.29 -7.30 -4.23
CA GLN A 46 0.04 -7.15 -2.81
C GLN A 46 1.31 -6.32 -2.62
N ARG A 47 2.35 -6.56 -3.45
CA ARG A 47 3.63 -5.83 -3.39
C ARG A 47 3.44 -4.34 -3.64
N VAL A 48 2.72 -3.97 -4.71
CA VAL A 48 2.52 -2.54 -5.01
C VAL A 48 1.57 -1.88 -4.01
N ALA A 49 0.59 -2.60 -3.46
CA ALA A 49 -0.31 -2.12 -2.42
C ALA A 49 0.45 -1.86 -1.09
N ALA A 50 1.24 -2.82 -0.62
CA ALA A 50 2.11 -2.64 0.55
C ALA A 50 3.11 -1.49 0.31
N GLY A 51 3.69 -1.40 -0.88
CA GLY A 51 4.62 -0.34 -1.23
C GLY A 51 4.01 1.06 -1.20
N VAL A 52 2.82 1.27 -1.77
CA VAL A 52 2.16 2.59 -1.69
C VAL A 52 1.75 2.92 -0.26
N LEU A 53 1.28 1.95 0.53
CA LEU A 53 0.97 2.16 1.95
C LEU A 53 2.22 2.54 2.75
N CYS A 54 3.37 1.90 2.47
CA CYS A 54 4.65 2.24 3.07
C CYS A 54 5.06 3.70 2.78
N GLU A 55 4.93 4.15 1.52
CA GLU A 55 5.24 5.54 1.16
C GLU A 55 4.27 6.51 1.87
N LEU A 56 2.97 6.20 1.92
CA LEU A 56 1.98 7.04 2.59
C LEU A 56 2.17 7.11 4.11
N ALA A 57 2.65 6.03 4.74
CA ALA A 57 2.96 5.95 6.16
C ALA A 57 4.20 6.77 6.56
N ALA A 58 4.99 7.26 5.59
CA ALA A 58 6.10 8.16 5.86
C ALA A 58 5.65 9.50 6.50
N ASP A 59 4.39 9.89 6.31
CA ASP A 59 3.80 11.01 7.02
C ASP A 59 2.91 10.50 8.17
N LYS A 60 2.98 11.15 9.34
CA LYS A 60 2.23 10.76 10.53
C LYS A 60 0.72 10.60 10.29
N GLU A 61 0.10 11.55 9.59
CA GLU A 61 -1.32 11.49 9.24
C GLU A 61 -1.65 10.27 8.37
N GLY A 62 -0.78 9.93 7.42
CA GLY A 62 -0.95 8.74 6.60
C GLY A 62 -0.87 7.45 7.42
N ALA A 63 0.09 7.36 8.33
CA ALA A 63 0.20 6.22 9.23
C ALA A 63 -1.04 6.05 10.12
N GLU A 64 -1.55 7.12 10.72
CA GLU A 64 -2.77 7.09 11.54
C GLU A 64 -4.01 6.66 10.75
N MET A 65 -4.16 7.13 9.50
CA MET A 65 -5.25 6.69 8.62
C MET A 65 -5.14 5.21 8.25
N ILE A 66 -3.94 4.73 7.95
CA ILE A 66 -3.70 3.32 7.59
C ILE A 66 -4.00 2.39 8.77
N GLU A 67 -3.60 2.78 9.98
CA GLU A 67 -3.92 2.04 11.20
C GLU A 67 -5.43 2.02 11.47
N ALA A 68 -6.13 3.14 11.27
CA ALA A 68 -7.58 3.23 11.45
C ALA A 68 -8.36 2.32 10.49
N GLU A 69 -7.83 2.07 9.29
CA GLU A 69 -8.39 1.13 8.31
C GLU A 69 -8.05 -0.34 8.60
N GLY A 70 -7.31 -0.62 9.68
CA GLY A 70 -7.04 -1.99 10.13
C GLY A 70 -5.96 -2.72 9.32
N ALA A 71 -5.04 -1.99 8.68
CA ALA A 71 -3.98 -2.58 7.87
C ALA A 71 -2.95 -3.41 8.68
N THR A 72 -2.89 -3.24 10.00
CA THR A 72 -1.90 -3.91 10.87
C THR A 72 -1.97 -5.44 10.77
N ALA A 73 -3.18 -6.00 10.79
CA ALA A 73 -3.37 -7.45 10.71
C ALA A 73 -2.88 -8.04 9.37
N PRO A 74 -3.34 -7.55 8.19
CA PRO A 74 -2.85 -8.08 6.91
C PRO A 74 -1.37 -7.81 6.68
N LEU A 75 -0.83 -6.65 7.08
CA LEU A 75 0.61 -6.38 6.95
C LEU A 75 1.43 -7.37 7.79
N THR A 76 1.00 -7.68 9.01
CA THR A 76 1.67 -8.68 9.86
C THR A 76 1.68 -10.07 9.22
N GLU A 77 0.59 -10.46 8.55
CA GLU A 77 0.54 -11.73 7.81
C GLU A 77 1.50 -11.74 6.62
N LEU A 78 1.57 -10.62 5.88
CA LEU A 78 2.44 -10.45 4.72
C LEU A 78 3.94 -10.42 5.05
N LEU A 79 4.33 -10.17 6.32
CA LEU A 79 5.72 -10.36 6.79
C LEU A 79 6.23 -11.80 6.58
N HIS A 80 5.31 -12.76 6.55
CA HIS A 80 5.62 -14.18 6.35
C HIS A 80 5.46 -14.61 4.88
N SER A 81 5.23 -13.66 3.96
CA SER A 81 5.12 -13.95 2.53
C SER A 81 6.44 -14.54 1.99
N ARG A 82 6.31 -15.47 1.03
CA ARG A 82 7.45 -16.02 0.29
C ARG A 82 8.03 -15.00 -0.71
N ASN A 83 7.28 -13.94 -1.00
CA ASN A 83 7.71 -12.85 -1.83
C ASN A 83 8.44 -11.80 -0.98
N GLU A 84 9.77 -11.77 -1.10
CA GLU A 84 10.62 -10.84 -0.34
C GLU A 84 10.24 -9.38 -0.56
N GLY A 85 9.78 -9.03 -1.77
CA GLY A 85 9.33 -7.68 -2.07
C GLY A 85 8.08 -7.29 -1.28
N VAL A 86 7.12 -8.21 -1.15
CA VAL A 86 5.92 -8.01 -0.34
C VAL A 86 6.29 -7.91 1.14
N ALA A 87 7.09 -8.85 1.65
CA ALA A 87 7.50 -8.88 3.05
C ALA A 87 8.31 -7.63 3.45
N THR A 88 9.17 -7.13 2.56
CA THR A 88 9.98 -5.92 2.81
C THR A 88 9.12 -4.68 2.99
N TYR A 89 8.04 -4.53 2.20
CA TYR A 89 7.14 -3.38 2.34
C TYR A 89 6.14 -3.53 3.49
N ALA A 90 5.95 -4.74 4.01
CA ALA A 90 5.09 -5.00 5.14
C ALA A 90 5.77 -4.77 6.50
N ALA A 91 7.11 -4.70 6.52
CA ALA A 91 7.95 -4.50 7.70
C ALA A 91 8.14 -3.03 8.06
#